data_AF-A0AAU1WTP8-F1
#
_entry.id   AF-A0AAU1WTP8-F1
#
_cell.length_a   1.000
_cell.length_b   1.000
_cell.length_c   1.000
_cell.angle_alpha   90.00
_cell.angle_beta   90.00
_cell.angle_gamma   90.00
#
_symmetry.space_group_name_H-M   'P 1'
#
loop_
_entity.id
_entity.type
_entity.pdbx_description
1 polymer ?
#
loop_
_entity_poly.entity_id
_entity_poly.type
_entity_poly.pdbx_seq_one_letter_code
_entity_poly.pdbx_strand_id
1 'polypeptide(L)'
;MAFLLFVVAAILSVIGMATDNDTVFDVSWLVWLLGLLLALRAWRQHRKYGTPERLAAAAEGGDLRALRSMALLAKIGGDPDEAERLFRLGVERKDPESMWEMGRLVEDRDGLAASEQWFRMAAEHGHFFAKRFFRPGHALNLDGDNPL
;
A
#
# COMPACT_ATOMS: atom_id res chain seq x y z
N MET A 1 -5.43 -13.35 1.23
CA MET A 1 -6.57 -14.20 0.81
C MET A 1 -6.12 -15.52 0.15
N ALA A 2 -5.20 -15.51 -0.83
CA ALA A 2 -4.70 -16.73 -1.49
C ALA A 2 -4.04 -17.76 -0.54
N PHE A 3 -3.40 -17.31 0.54
CA PHE A 3 -2.75 -18.19 1.54
C PHE A 3 -3.70 -19.21 2.19
N LEU A 4 -4.93 -18.81 2.52
CA LEU A 4 -5.93 -19.69 3.13
C LEU A 4 -6.36 -20.83 2.19
N LEU A 5 -6.42 -20.56 0.88
CA LEU A 5 -6.78 -21.57 -0.11
C LEU A 5 -5.70 -22.65 -0.24
N PHE A 6 -4.42 -22.30 -0.13
CA PHE A 6 -3.33 -23.28 -0.14
C PHE A 6 -3.36 -24.19 1.09
N VAL A 7 -3.69 -23.64 2.27
CA VAL A 7 -3.83 -24.43 3.50
C VAL A 7 -5.01 -25.40 3.41
N VAL A 8 -6.17 -24.93 2.92
CA VAL A 8 -7.35 -25.78 2.73
C VAL A 8 -7.11 -26.87 1.69
N ALA A 9 -6.45 -26.55 0.58
CA ALA A 9 -6.09 -27.53 -0.44
C ALA A 9 -5.13 -28.60 0.10
N ALA A 10 -4.12 -28.21 0.87
CA ALA A 10 -3.19 -29.17 1.49
C ALA A 10 -3.91 -30.16 2.42
N ILE A 11 -4.85 -29.68 3.24
CA ILE A 11 -5.65 -30.52 4.14
C ILE A 11 -6.54 -31.49 3.34
N LEU A 12 -7.23 -31.00 2.30
CA LEU A 12 -8.07 -31.83 1.44
C LEU A 12 -7.28 -32.92 0.70
N SER A 13 -6.08 -32.61 0.19
CA SER A 13 -5.20 -33.61 -0.42
C SER A 13 -4.78 -34.71 0.56
N VAL A 14 -4.43 -34.35 1.80
CA VAL A 14 -4.03 -35.33 2.82
C VAL A 14 -5.21 -36.23 3.21
N ILE A 15 -6.40 -35.65 3.35
CA ILE A 15 -7.62 -36.41 3.66
C ILE A 15 -7.98 -37.35 2.50
N GLY A 16 -7.97 -36.86 1.26
CA GLY A 16 -8.27 -37.69 0.08
C GLY A 16 -7.32 -38.87 -0.05
N MET A 17 -6.01 -38.67 0.20
CA MET A 17 -5.01 -39.73 0.16
C MET A 17 -5.15 -40.73 1.32
N ALA A 18 -5.49 -40.27 2.53
CA ALA A 18 -5.68 -41.14 3.68
C ALA A 18 -6.98 -41.97 3.63
N THR A 19 -7.97 -41.52 2.86
CA THR A 19 -9.29 -42.16 2.72
C THR A 19 -9.51 -42.89 1.40
N ASP A 20 -8.47 -42.95 0.54
CA ASP A 20 -8.53 -43.51 -0.82
C ASP A 20 -9.71 -42.95 -1.63
N ASN A 21 -9.96 -41.65 -1.47
CA ASN A 21 -11.09 -40.95 -2.06
C ASN A 21 -10.62 -40.02 -3.19
N ASP A 22 -10.63 -40.56 -4.40
CA ASP A 22 -10.21 -39.87 -5.63
C ASP A 22 -10.95 -38.54 -5.84
N THR A 23 -12.22 -38.45 -5.45
CA THR A 23 -13.00 -37.21 -5.63
C THR A 23 -12.48 -36.06 -4.76
N VAL A 24 -12.05 -36.35 -3.54
CA VAL A 24 -11.50 -35.33 -2.62
C VAL A 24 -10.09 -34.93 -3.07
N PHE A 25 -9.34 -35.88 -3.61
CA PHE A 25 -8.03 -35.62 -4.21
C PHE A 25 -8.15 -34.73 -5.46
N ASP A 26 -9.10 -34.99 -6.35
CA ASP A 26 -9.36 -34.20 -7.56
C ASP A 26 -9.86 -32.78 -7.22
N VAL A 27 -10.72 -32.64 -6.21
CA VAL A 27 -11.19 -31.32 -5.74
C VAL A 27 -10.04 -30.49 -5.17
N SER A 28 -9.07 -31.11 -4.48
CA SER A 28 -7.87 -30.43 -3.98
C SER A 28 -7.08 -29.78 -5.12
N TRP A 29 -6.92 -30.47 -6.25
CA TRP A 29 -6.25 -29.93 -7.44
C TRP A 29 -6.93 -28.66 -7.97
N LEU A 30 -8.26 -28.61 -7.97
CA LEU A 30 -9.01 -27.43 -8.37
C LEU A 30 -8.77 -26.25 -7.42
N VAL A 31 -8.69 -26.50 -6.11
CA VAL A 31 -8.40 -25.46 -5.11
C VAL A 31 -6.95 -24.96 -5.24
N TRP A 32 -5.99 -25.83 -5.53
CA TRP A 32 -4.60 -25.44 -5.85
C TRP A 32 -4.53 -24.53 -7.08
N LEU A 33 -5.21 -24.89 -8.18
CA LEU A 33 -5.25 -24.07 -9.39
C LEU A 33 -5.88 -22.70 -9.16
N LEU A 34 -6.97 -22.64 -8.40
CA LEU A 34 -7.63 -21.39 -8.04
C LEU A 34 -6.73 -20.49 -7.15
N GLY A 35 -6.07 -21.09 -6.15
CA GLY A 35 -5.10 -20.40 -5.31
C GLY A 35 -3.93 -19.84 -6.11
N LEU A 36 -3.37 -20.64 -7.04
CA LEU A 36 -2.28 -20.23 -7.94
C LEU A 36 -2.71 -19.09 -8.86
N LEU A 37 -3.91 -19.16 -9.44
CA LEU A 37 -4.45 -18.12 -10.31
C LEU A 37 -4.65 -16.79 -9.58
N LEU A 38 -5.16 -16.83 -8.34
CA LEU A 38 -5.30 -15.64 -7.51
C LEU A 38 -3.94 -15.08 -7.06
N ALA A 39 -2.97 -15.95 -6.75
CA ALA A 39 -1.61 -15.54 -6.43
C ALA A 39 -0.92 -14.89 -7.65
N LEU A 40 -1.07 -15.47 -8.84
CA LEU A 40 -0.58 -14.89 -10.10
C LEU A 40 -1.24 -13.55 -10.42
N ARG A 41 -2.55 -13.41 -10.17
CA ARG A 41 -3.28 -12.15 -10.32
C ARG A 41 -2.75 -11.09 -9.35
N ALA A 42 -2.56 -11.44 -8.09
CA ALA A 42 -1.98 -10.54 -7.09
C ALA A 42 -0.54 -10.15 -7.44
N TRP A 43 0.26 -11.11 -7.93
CA TRP A 43 1.63 -10.86 -8.35
C TRP A 43 1.71 -9.96 -9.59
N ARG A 44 0.85 -10.17 -10.61
CA ARG A 44 0.70 -9.23 -11.74
C ARG A 44 0.26 -7.85 -11.29
N GLN A 45 -0.62 -7.78 -10.29
CA GLN A 45 -1.11 -6.51 -9.76
C GLN A 45 -0.01 -5.74 -9.00
N HIS A 46 0.91 -6.45 -8.34
CA HIS A 46 2.13 -5.88 -7.77
C HIS A 46 3.16 -5.47 -8.85
N ARG A 47 3.20 -6.18 -9.99
CA ARG A 47 4.09 -5.89 -11.13
C ARG A 47 3.58 -4.79 -12.06
N LYS A 48 2.56 -4.02 -11.67
CA LYS A 48 1.86 -3.04 -12.51
C LYS A 48 2.76 -1.97 -13.15
N TYR A 49 3.95 -1.73 -12.59
CA TYR A 49 4.92 -0.75 -13.09
C TYR A 49 6.24 -1.39 -13.51
N GLY A 50 6.17 -2.44 -14.34
CA GLY A 50 7.36 -3.20 -14.76
C GLY A 50 8.40 -2.41 -15.56
N THR A 51 8.08 -1.21 -16.05
CA THR A 51 9.02 -0.29 -16.72
C THR A 51 8.73 1.16 -16.31
N PRO A 52 9.75 2.05 -16.28
CA PRO A 52 9.57 3.46 -15.93
C PRO A 52 8.63 4.19 -16.90
N GLU A 53 8.62 3.83 -18.19
CA GLU A 53 7.69 4.39 -19.19
C GLU A 53 6.22 4.08 -18.86
N ARG A 54 5.92 2.85 -18.44
CA ARG A 54 4.56 2.45 -18.03
C ARG A 54 4.13 3.13 -16.75
N LEU A 55 5.08 3.37 -15.84
CA LEU A 55 4.85 4.10 -14.62
C LEU A 55 4.49 5.57 -14.90
N ALA A 56 5.27 6.23 -15.77
CA ALA A 56 5.02 7.60 -16.21
C ALA A 56 3.66 7.73 -16.92
N ALA A 57 3.38 6.86 -17.89
CA ALA A 57 2.10 6.85 -18.61
C ALA A 57 0.91 6.61 -17.66
N ALA A 58 1.05 5.76 -16.63
CA ALA A 58 0.00 5.55 -15.64
C ALA A 58 -0.21 6.78 -14.74
N ALA A 59 0.86 7.48 -14.34
CA ALA A 59 0.76 8.70 -13.55
C ALA A 59 0.12 9.85 -14.34
N GLU A 60 0.51 10.02 -15.61
CA GLU A 60 -0.12 10.95 -16.56
C GLU A 60 -1.60 10.62 -16.77
N GLY A 61 -1.92 9.33 -16.88
CA GLY A 61 -3.29 8.81 -16.99
C GLY A 61 -4.14 8.93 -15.71
N GLY A 62 -3.61 9.52 -14.63
CA GLY A 62 -4.37 9.79 -13.41
C GLY A 62 -4.19 8.77 -12.28
N ASP A 63 -3.38 7.72 -12.46
CA ASP A 63 -3.15 6.73 -11.41
C ASP A 63 -2.31 7.32 -10.27
N LEU A 64 -2.97 7.65 -9.17
CA LEU A 64 -2.36 8.23 -7.96
C LEU A 64 -1.32 7.29 -7.33
N ARG A 65 -1.47 5.97 -7.50
CA ARG A 65 -0.46 5.01 -7.00
C ARG A 65 0.79 5.08 -7.85
N ALA A 66 0.64 5.22 -9.17
CA ALA A 66 1.78 5.38 -10.07
C ALA A 66 2.52 6.68 -9.78
N LEU A 67 1.79 7.79 -9.62
CA LEU A 67 2.34 9.09 -9.27
C LEU A 67 3.17 9.02 -7.97
N ARG A 68 2.63 8.37 -6.93
CA ARG A 68 3.36 8.15 -5.68
C ARG A 68 4.57 7.26 -5.83
N SER A 69 4.47 6.18 -6.60
CA SER A 69 5.62 5.32 -6.86
C SER A 69 6.74 6.08 -7.57
N MET A 70 6.42 7.00 -8.49
CA MET A 70 7.42 7.91 -9.07
C MET A 70 8.04 8.84 -8.03
N ALA A 71 7.21 9.46 -7.18
CA ALA A 71 7.70 10.35 -6.13
C ALA A 71 8.64 9.65 -5.14
N LEU A 72 8.29 8.42 -4.73
CA LEU A 72 9.12 7.59 -3.87
C LEU A 72 10.44 7.19 -4.55
N LEU A 73 10.41 6.88 -5.86
CA LEU A 73 11.62 6.60 -6.62
C LEU A 73 12.53 7.83 -6.73
N ALA A 74 11.97 9.02 -6.93
CA ALA A 74 12.73 10.28 -6.91
C ALA A 74 13.38 10.51 -5.54
N LYS A 75 12.62 10.32 -4.44
CA LYS A 75 13.14 10.43 -3.07
C LYS A 75 14.31 9.46 -2.82
N ILE A 76 14.16 8.19 -3.20
CA ILE A 76 15.22 7.17 -3.03
C ILE A 76 16.42 7.45 -3.95
N GLY A 77 16.16 8.00 -5.14
CA GLY A 77 17.18 8.42 -6.10
C GLY A 77 17.97 9.66 -5.69
N GLY A 78 17.63 10.28 -4.55
CA GLY A 78 18.32 11.47 -4.06
C GLY A 78 17.83 12.77 -4.71
N ASP A 79 16.65 12.78 -5.31
CA ASP A 79 16.00 13.96 -5.88
C ASP A 79 14.75 14.32 -5.06
N PRO A 80 14.93 14.98 -3.89
CA PRO A 80 13.82 15.35 -3.02
C PRO A 80 12.93 16.44 -3.62
N ASP A 81 13.45 17.29 -4.50
CA ASP A 81 12.70 18.36 -5.15
C ASP A 81 11.67 17.79 -6.14
N GLU A 82 12.10 16.81 -6.96
CA GLU A 82 11.18 16.10 -7.85
C GLU A 82 10.17 15.26 -7.06
N ALA A 83 10.60 14.63 -5.96
CA ALA A 83 9.68 13.93 -5.06
C ALA A 83 8.62 14.88 -4.49
N GLU A 84 9.02 16.06 -4.03
CA GLU A 84 8.12 17.10 -3.51
C GLU A 84 7.11 17.53 -4.58
N ARG A 85 7.58 17.79 -5.80
CA ARG A 85 6.72 18.18 -6.93
C ARG A 85 5.66 17.12 -7.23
N LEU A 86 6.06 15.85 -7.26
CA LEU A 86 5.15 14.73 -7.54
C LEU A 86 4.18 14.47 -6.37
N PHE A 87 4.61 14.59 -5.12
CA PHE A 87 3.71 14.51 -3.97
C PHE A 87 2.71 15.66 -3.95
N ARG A 88 3.14 16.89 -4.29
CA ARG A 88 2.25 18.05 -4.39
C ARG A 88 1.14 17.84 -5.43
N LEU A 89 1.46 17.25 -6.58
CA LEU A 89 0.45 16.87 -7.57
C LEU A 89 -0.55 15.84 -7.00
N GLY A 90 -0.09 14.91 -6.17
CA GLY A 90 -0.98 13.98 -5.47
C GLY A 90 -1.87 14.67 -4.43
N VAL A 91 -1.34 15.65 -3.70
CA VAL A 91 -2.10 16.50 -2.77
C VAL A 91 -3.20 17.29 -3.50
N GLU A 92 -2.87 17.90 -4.65
CA GLU A 92 -3.84 18.62 -5.49
C GLU A 92 -4.99 17.71 -5.95
N ARG A 93 -4.68 16.43 -6.20
CA ARG A 93 -5.65 15.38 -6.53
C ARG A 93 -6.32 14.74 -5.30
N LYS A 94 -6.10 15.30 -4.11
CA LYS A 94 -6.66 14.86 -2.83
C LYS A 94 -6.29 13.43 -2.43
N ASP A 95 -5.12 12.96 -2.83
CA ASP A 95 -4.63 11.65 -2.43
C ASP A 95 -4.13 11.67 -0.98
N PRO A 96 -4.77 10.96 -0.04
CA PRO A 96 -4.41 11.00 1.38
C PRO A 96 -3.01 10.44 1.64
N GLU A 97 -2.55 9.51 0.79
CA GLU A 97 -1.23 8.90 0.93
C GLU A 97 -0.13 9.87 0.48
N SER A 98 -0.32 10.63 -0.60
CA SER A 98 0.59 11.72 -0.98
C SER A 98 0.68 12.81 0.09
N MET A 99 -0.41 13.15 0.77
CA MET A 99 -0.40 14.10 1.88
C MET A 99 0.45 13.59 3.06
N TRP A 100 0.36 12.29 3.36
CA TRP A 100 1.19 11.64 4.38
C TRP A 100 2.67 11.65 4.02
N GLU A 101 3.03 11.26 2.81
CA GLU A 101 4.44 11.24 2.37
C GLU A 101 5.03 12.65 2.24
N MET A 102 4.21 13.66 1.90
CA MET A 102 4.60 15.06 1.97
C MET A 102 4.95 15.49 3.40
N GLY A 103 4.14 15.06 4.38
CA GLY A 103 4.43 15.29 5.80
C GLY A 103 5.78 14.71 6.19
N ARG A 104 6.07 13.46 5.79
CA ARG A 104 7.37 12.83 6.07
C ARG A 104 8.53 13.55 5.39
N LEU A 105 8.34 14.01 4.14
CA LEU A 105 9.38 14.75 3.43
C LEU A 105 9.70 16.09 4.12
N VAL A 106 8.67 16.80 4.58
CA VAL A 106 8.83 18.05 5.33
C VAL A 106 9.39 17.80 6.73
N GLU A 107 9.02 16.70 7.38
CA GLU A 107 9.57 16.30 8.68
C GLU A 107 11.07 16.04 8.58
N ASP A 108 11.50 15.31 7.55
CA ASP A 108 12.92 15.01 7.29
C ASP A 108 13.74 16.30 7.06
N ARG A 109 13.13 17.35 6.50
CA ARG A 109 13.81 18.62 6.15
C ARG A 109 13.74 19.69 7.24
N ASP A 110 12.54 19.93 7.76
CA ASP A 110 12.17 21.10 8.57
C ASP A 110 11.65 20.70 9.97
N GLY A 111 11.56 19.40 10.27
CA GLY A 111 11.13 18.86 11.54
C GLY A 111 9.61 18.70 11.69
N LEU A 112 9.20 18.06 12.80
CA LEU A 112 7.82 17.63 13.04
C LEU A 112 6.81 18.79 13.10
N ALA A 113 7.22 19.96 13.59
CA ALA A 113 6.34 21.13 13.66
C ALA A 113 5.92 21.63 12.27
N ALA A 114 6.82 21.57 11.29
CA ALA A 114 6.52 21.97 9.91
C ALA A 114 5.69 20.91 9.16
N SER A 115 5.79 19.64 9.56
CA SER A 115 5.07 18.55 8.91
C SER A 115 3.63 18.34 9.40
N GLU A 116 3.31 18.84 10.60
CA GLU A 116 2.02 18.60 11.26
C GLU A 116 0.80 18.91 10.37
N GLN A 117 0.82 20.03 9.65
CA GLN A 117 -0.28 20.42 8.77
C GLN A 117 -0.58 19.38 7.69
N TRP A 118 0.46 18.73 7.16
CA TRP A 118 0.33 17.72 6.11
C TRP A 118 -0.24 16.42 6.67
N PHE A 119 0.20 16.00 7.86
CA PHE A 119 -0.33 14.83 8.53
C PHE A 119 -1.79 15.02 8.96
N ARG A 120 -2.16 16.20 9.45
CA ARG A 120 -3.55 16.55 9.76
C ARG A 120 -4.42 16.48 8.50
N MET A 121 -3.97 17.08 7.40
CA MET A 121 -4.67 17.03 6.13
C MET A 121 -4.84 15.59 5.63
N ALA A 122 -3.83 14.73 5.77
CA ALA A 122 -3.91 13.31 5.44
C ALA A 122 -4.98 12.59 6.28
N ALA A 123 -5.06 12.89 7.58
CA ALA A 123 -6.07 12.31 8.47
C ALA A 123 -7.50 12.72 8.09
N GLU A 124 -7.70 14.01 7.80
CA GLU A 124 -8.97 14.56 7.33
C GLU A 124 -9.43 13.87 6.03
N HIS A 125 -8.49 13.57 5.14
CA HIS A 125 -8.78 12.93 3.85
C HIS A 125 -8.84 11.39 3.91
N GLY A 126 -8.64 10.77 5.06
CA GLY A 126 -8.87 9.34 5.20
C GLY A 126 -7.64 8.46 5.38
N HIS A 127 -6.43 9.02 5.48
CA HIS A 127 -5.22 8.23 5.60
C HIS A 127 -5.23 7.39 6.91
N PHE A 128 -5.00 6.09 6.77
CA PHE A 128 -5.23 5.11 7.85
C PHE A 128 -4.37 5.40 9.08
N PHE A 129 -3.05 5.57 8.89
CA PHE A 129 -2.16 5.89 10.00
C PHE A 129 -2.39 7.30 10.53
N ALA A 130 -2.60 8.27 9.63
CA ALA A 130 -2.79 9.65 10.04
C ALA A 130 -4.03 9.82 10.94
N LYS A 131 -5.14 9.15 10.62
CA LYS A 131 -6.36 9.15 11.46
C LYS A 131 -6.15 8.64 12.88
N ARG A 132 -5.16 7.78 13.09
CA ARG A 132 -4.84 7.24 14.42
C ARG A 132 -4.08 8.24 15.28
N PHE A 133 -3.21 9.04 14.67
CA PHE A 133 -2.33 9.99 15.37
C PHE A 133 -2.85 11.44 15.34
N PHE A 134 -3.58 11.83 14.31
CA PHE A 134 -3.98 13.22 14.03
C PHE A 134 -5.51 13.32 13.91
N ARG A 135 -6.22 13.22 15.03
CA ARG A 135 -7.70 13.35 15.07
C ARG A 135 -8.14 14.82 14.95
N PRO A 136 -9.22 15.12 14.21
CA PRO A 136 -9.83 16.44 14.23
C PRO A 136 -10.16 16.89 15.67
N GLY A 137 -9.70 18.08 16.05
CA GLY A 137 -9.98 18.67 17.38
C GLY A 137 -9.17 18.12 18.56
N HIS A 138 -8.13 17.30 18.33
CA HIS A 138 -7.20 16.87 19.37
C HIS A 138 -5.87 17.60 19.23
N ALA A 139 -5.28 18.07 20.35
CA ALA A 139 -3.96 18.67 20.37
C ALA A 139 -2.87 17.60 20.20
N LEU A 140 -1.76 17.99 19.55
CA LEU A 140 -0.56 17.17 19.43
C LEU A 140 -0.03 16.84 20.84
N ASN A 141 -0.05 15.56 21.24
CA ASN A 141 0.64 15.13 22.45
C ASN A 141 2.01 14.60 22.01
N LEU A 142 3.03 15.46 22.09
CA LEU A 142 4.37 15.30 21.50
C LEU A 142 5.35 14.54 22.40
N ASP A 143 4.89 14.09 23.57
CA ASP A 143 5.76 13.79 24.70
C ASP A 143 6.14 12.31 24.78
N GLY A 144 5.47 11.42 24.03
CA GLY A 144 5.72 9.96 24.04
C GLY A 144 5.40 9.24 25.37
N ASP A 145 5.11 9.96 26.45
CA ASP A 145 5.06 9.44 27.82
C ASP A 145 3.66 9.07 28.35
N ASN A 146 2.58 9.28 27.58
CA ASN A 146 1.24 8.86 27.99
C ASN A 146 0.63 7.88 26.97
N PRO A 147 0.25 6.66 27.41
CA PRO A 147 -0.59 5.81 26.60
C PRO A 147 -2.02 6.37 26.57
N LEU A 148 -2.67 6.26 25.41
CA LEU A 148 -4.13 6.15 25.36
C LEU A 148 -4.54 4.77 25.84
#